data_AF-A0AAN7A2R8-F1
#
_entry.id   AF-A0AAN7A2R8-F1
#
_cell.length_a   1.000
_cell.length_b   1.000
_cell.length_c   1.000
_cell.angle_alpha   90.00
_cell.angle_beta   90.00
_cell.angle_gamma   90.00
#
_symmetry.space_group_name_H-M   'P 1'
#
loop_
_entity.id
_entity.type
_entity.pdbx_description
1 polymer ?
#
loop_
_entity_poly.entity_id
_entity_poly.type
_entity_poly.pdbx_seq_one_letter_code
_entity_poly.pdbx_strand_id
1 'polypeptide(L)'
;PRDVEVKEILERICGYGRIFATVINTPNENAGHTHAAAKVVFFEHKAAQAMFHHSKLNSSLFTIRGMVSQIQMNRIRTAESNLPIFHTRVLIIRG
;
A
#
# COMPACT_ATOMS: atom_id res chain seq x y z
N PRO A 1 -11.83 5.40 -2.65
CA PRO A 1 -12.60 5.66 -3.89
C PRO A 1 -12.74 4.40 -4.75
N ARG A 2 -13.70 4.36 -5.68
CA ARG A 2 -13.96 3.19 -6.55
C ARG A 2 -12.93 3.03 -7.66
N ASP A 3 -12.47 4.15 -8.16
CA ASP A 3 -11.54 4.39 -9.26
C ASP A 3 -10.20 4.91 -8.71
N VAL A 4 -9.77 4.44 -7.54
CA VAL A 4 -8.49 4.85 -6.95
C VAL A 4 -7.33 4.39 -7.82
N GLU A 5 -6.39 5.28 -8.08
CA GLU A 5 -5.20 4.98 -8.86
C GLU A 5 -4.01 4.63 -7.97
N VAL A 6 -3.05 3.88 -8.52
CA VAL A 6 -1.80 3.53 -7.81
C VAL A 6 -1.05 4.80 -7.38
N LYS A 7 -1.03 5.84 -8.21
CA LYS A 7 -0.35 7.12 -7.89
C LYS A 7 -0.88 7.74 -6.59
N GLU A 8 -2.20 7.76 -6.40
CA GLU A 8 -2.84 8.36 -5.22
C GLU A 8 -2.48 7.60 -3.94
N ILE A 9 -2.35 6.27 -4.04
CA ILE A 9 -1.91 5.42 -2.93
C ILE A 9 -0.43 5.69 -2.63
N LEU A 10 0.42 5.71 -3.67
CA LEU A 10 1.86 5.91 -3.55
C LEU A 10 2.22 7.29 -2.97
N GLU A 11 1.53 8.35 -3.40
CA GLU A 11 1.69 9.70 -2.86
C GLU A 11 1.44 9.75 -1.34
N ARG A 12 0.49 8.96 -0.83
CA ARG A 12 0.15 8.93 0.61
C ARG A 12 1.08 8.09 1.46
N ILE A 13 1.74 7.09 0.89
CA ILE A 13 2.71 6.24 1.60
C ILE A 13 4.17 6.60 1.29
N CYS A 14 4.39 7.61 0.45
CA CYS A 14 5.73 8.09 0.13
C CYS A 14 6.44 8.50 1.44
N GLY A 15 7.69 8.08 1.59
CA GLY A 15 8.51 8.38 2.76
C GLY A 15 8.56 7.29 3.83
N TYR A 16 7.73 6.24 3.78
CA TYR A 16 7.82 5.12 4.75
C TYR A 16 8.88 4.08 4.37
N GLY A 17 9.11 3.86 3.07
CA GLY A 17 10.06 2.87 2.57
C GLY A 17 9.84 2.56 1.10
N ARG A 18 10.61 1.62 0.55
CA ARG A 18 10.46 1.23 -0.86
C ARG A 18 9.27 0.29 -1.01
N ILE A 19 8.53 0.47 -2.09
CA ILE A 19 7.37 -0.37 -2.43
C ILE A 19 7.80 -1.47 -3.38
N PHE A 20 7.55 -2.71 -3.00
CA PHE A 20 7.77 -3.89 -3.84
C PHE A 20 6.62 -4.08 -4.83
N ALA A 21 5.37 -3.98 -4.35
CA ALA A 21 4.18 -4.13 -5.17
C ALA A 21 2.98 -3.37 -4.60
N THR A 22 2.12 -2.90 -5.49
CA THR A 22 0.80 -2.34 -5.15
C THR A 22 -0.23 -3.00 -6.05
N VAL A 23 -1.29 -3.54 -5.46
CA VAL A 23 -2.42 -4.16 -6.18
C VAL A 23 -3.71 -3.50 -5.69
N ILE A 24 -4.53 -3.02 -6.63
CA ILE A 24 -5.84 -2.46 -6.37
C ILE A 24 -6.88 -3.47 -6.83
N ASN A 25 -7.74 -3.89 -5.91
CA ASN A 25 -8.93 -4.67 -6.22
C ASN A 25 -10.07 -3.68 -6.48
N THR A 26 -10.66 -3.76 -7.67
CA THR A 26 -11.82 -2.96 -8.03
C THR A 26 -13.01 -3.32 -7.14
N PRO A 27 -13.96 -2.38 -6.94
CA PRO A 27 -15.22 -2.68 -6.27
C PRO A 27 -15.92 -3.89 -6.93
N ASN A 28 -16.61 -4.68 -6.12
CA ASN A 28 -17.44 -5.79 -6.57
C ASN A 28 -18.81 -5.65 -5.91
N GLU A 29 -19.74 -5.02 -6.61
CA GLU A 29 -21.09 -4.76 -6.09
C GLU A 29 -21.84 -6.05 -5.75
N ASN A 30 -21.66 -7.11 -6.55
CA ASN A 30 -22.28 -8.41 -6.31
C ASN A 30 -21.80 -9.08 -5.00
N ALA A 31 -20.60 -8.71 -4.53
CA ALA A 31 -20.05 -9.16 -3.25
C ALA A 31 -20.23 -8.11 -2.13
N GLY A 32 -21.00 -7.04 -2.35
CA GLY A 32 -21.22 -5.96 -1.39
C GLY A 32 -20.02 -5.01 -1.22
N HIS A 33 -19.01 -5.10 -2.08
CA HIS A 33 -17.83 -4.25 -2.04
C HIS A 33 -18.06 -3.00 -2.89
N THR A 34 -18.55 -1.94 -2.25
CA THR A 34 -18.86 -0.65 -2.90
C THR A 34 -17.64 0.23 -3.16
N HIS A 35 -16.49 -0.10 -2.58
CA HIS A 35 -15.23 0.65 -2.68
C HIS A 35 -14.09 -0.25 -3.14
N ALA A 36 -13.04 0.35 -3.70
CA ALA A 36 -11.82 -0.39 -4.01
C ALA A 36 -11.06 -0.72 -2.73
N ALA A 37 -10.28 -1.79 -2.75
CA ALA A 37 -9.36 -2.17 -1.67
C ALA A 37 -7.95 -2.36 -2.24
N ALA A 38 -6.93 -1.98 -1.49
CA ALA A 38 -5.54 -2.10 -1.96
C ALA A 38 -4.71 -3.01 -1.06
N LYS A 39 -3.77 -3.73 -1.67
CA LYS A 39 -2.67 -4.40 -0.99
C LYS A 39 -1.38 -3.69 -1.39
N VAL A 40 -0.61 -3.27 -0.40
CA VAL A 40 0.71 -2.67 -0.59
C VAL A 40 1.74 -3.54 0.11
N VAL A 41 2.82 -3.86 -0.60
CA VAL A 41 3.93 -4.66 -0.11
C VAL A 41 5.16 -3.76 -0.07
N PHE A 42 5.72 -3.58 1.12
CA PHE A 42 7.01 -2.92 1.31
C PHE A 42 8.15 -3.91 1.09
N PHE A 43 9.31 -3.42 0.66
CA PHE A 43 10.53 -4.23 0.67
C PHE A 43 10.94 -4.56 2.10
N GLU A 44 10.94 -3.55 2.98
CA GLU A 44 11.38 -3.70 4.37
C GLU A 44 10.18 -3.85 5.32
N HIS A 45 10.22 -4.83 6.22
CA HIS A 45 9.15 -5.06 7.22
C HIS A 45 9.00 -3.86 8.16
N LYS A 46 10.11 -3.22 8.52
CA LYS A 46 10.13 -2.01 9.36
C LYS A 46 9.32 -0.86 8.75
N ALA A 47 9.36 -0.70 7.42
CA ALA A 47 8.58 0.33 6.73
C ALA A 47 7.08 0.09 6.87
N ALA A 48 6.63 -1.16 6.69
CA ALA A 48 5.24 -1.54 6.89
C ALA A 48 4.79 -1.32 8.34
N GLN A 49 5.63 -1.67 9.33
CA GLN A 49 5.33 -1.45 10.74
C GLN A 49 5.22 0.03 11.10
N ALA A 50 6.15 0.86 10.62
CA ALA A 50 6.14 2.30 10.87
C ALA A 50 4.87 2.95 10.32
N MET A 51 4.51 2.62 9.07
CA MET A 51 3.28 3.11 8.43
C MET A 51 2.03 2.65 9.19
N PHE A 52 1.96 1.38 9.57
CA PHE A 52 0.85 0.84 10.34
C PHE A 52 0.72 1.54 11.71
N HIS A 53 1.83 1.73 12.43
CA HIS A 53 1.83 2.41 13.72
C HIS A 53 1.35 3.86 13.58
N HIS A 54 1.87 4.62 12.62
CA HIS A 54 1.41 5.97 12.34
C HIS A 54 -0.09 6.02 11.99
N SER A 55 -0.61 5.04 11.24
CA SER A 55 -2.05 4.98 10.92
C SER A 55 -2.94 4.77 12.15
N LYS A 56 -2.40 4.19 13.23
CA LYS A 56 -3.12 4.05 14.51
C LYS A 56 -3.12 5.32 15.33
N LEU A 57 -2.04 6.10 15.27
CA LEU A 57 -1.94 7.38 15.95
C LEU A 57 -2.72 8.49 15.22
N ASN A 58 -2.80 8.40 13.90
CA ASN A 58 -3.48 9.37 13.06
C ASN A 58 -4.40 8.65 12.06
N SER A 59 -5.68 8.58 12.39
CA SER A 59 -6.68 7.91 11.54
C SER A 59 -6.89 8.63 10.20
N SER A 60 -6.63 9.93 10.10
CA SER A 60 -6.77 10.69 8.85
C SER A 60 -5.53 10.63 7.95
N LEU A 61 -4.45 10.00 8.42
CA LEU A 61 -3.18 9.84 7.69
C LEU A 61 -3.39 9.29 6.28
N PHE A 62 -4.26 8.29 6.15
CA PHE A 62 -4.58 7.65 4.88
C PHE A 62 -5.96 8.08 4.38
N THR A 63 -6.06 9.34 3.99
CA THR A 63 -7.24 9.93 3.37
C THR A 63 -6.98 10.15 1.88
N ILE A 64 -7.78 9.52 1.02
CA ILE A 64 -7.74 9.73 -0.43
C ILE A 64 -9.09 10.30 -0.86
N ARG A 65 -9.07 11.50 -1.47
CA ARG A 65 -10.28 12.21 -1.94
C ARG A 65 -11.38 12.29 -0.86
N GLY A 66 -10.99 12.64 0.37
CA GLY A 66 -11.90 12.75 1.52
C GLY A 66 -12.35 11.41 2.14
N MET A 67 -11.96 10.27 1.56
CA MET A 67 -12.27 8.95 2.11
C MET A 67 -11.12 8.45 3.00
N VAL A 68 -11.41 8.29 4.29
CA VAL A 68 -10.48 7.70 5.25
C VAL A 68 -10.45 6.18 5.07
N SER A 69 -9.27 5.60 4.84
CA SER A 69 -9.14 4.15 4.67
C SER A 69 -8.71 3.49 5.98
N GLN A 70 -9.28 2.32 6.27
CA GLN A 70 -8.82 1.50 7.37
C GLN A 70 -7.59 0.68 6.94
N ILE A 71 -6.49 0.83 7.67
CA ILE A 71 -5.25 0.07 7.43
C ILE A 71 -5.17 -1.12 8.39
N GLN A 72 -4.83 -2.28 7.83
CA GLN A 72 -4.62 -3.52 8.56
C GLN A 72 -3.40 -4.26 8.00
N MET A 73 -2.65 -4.92 8.89
CA MET A 73 -1.60 -5.86 8.47
C MET A 73 -2.23 -7.10 7.85
N ASN A 74 -1.73 -7.53 6.69
CA ASN A 74 -2.17 -8.78 6.08
C ASN A 74 -1.70 -9.99 6.93
N ARG A 75 -2.52 -11.04 7.00
CA ARG A 75 -2.24 -12.25 7.81
C ARG A 75 -1.31 -13.25 7.10
N ILE A 76 -1.02 -13.03 5.82
CA ILE A 76 -0.12 -13.90 5.03
C ILE A 76 1.30 -13.71 5.56
N ARG A 77 1.90 -14.81 6.04
CA ARG A 77 3.26 -14.85 6.57
C ARG A 77 4.25 -15.07 5.43
N THR A 78 4.48 -14.05 4.63
CA THR A 78 5.63 -14.05 3.71
C THR A 78 6.83 -13.52 4.48
N ALA A 79 7.92 -14.29 4.53
CA ALA A 79 9.15 -13.84 5.18
C ALA A 79 9.71 -12.61 4.45
N GLU A 80 10.26 -11.66 5.22
CA GLU A 80 11.03 -10.55 4.67
C GLU A 80 12.21 -11.13 3.87
N SER A 81 12.40 -10.64 2.65
CA SER A 81 13.46 -11.15 1.79
C SER A 81 14.76 -10.42 2.10
N ASN A 82 15.74 -11.11 2.68
CA ASN A 82 17.10 -10.60 2.91
C ASN A 82 17.93 -10.52 1.62
N LEU A 83 17.33 -10.08 0.52
CA LEU A 83 18.03 -9.93 -0.75
C LEU A 83 18.76 -8.58 -0.79
N PRO A 84 19.95 -8.51 -1.42
CA PRO A 84 20.68 -7.25 -1.58
C PRO A 84 19.83 -6.19 -2.28
N ILE A 85 20.08 -4.91 -1.98
CA ILE A 85 19.37 -3.75 -2.54
C ILE A 85 19.36 -3.74 -4.08
N PHE A 86 20.36 -4.35 -4.71
CA PHE A 86 20.53 -4.48 -6.16
C PHE A 86 19.76 -5.65 -6.79
N HIS A 87 18.95 -6.40 -6.04
CA HIS A 87 18.08 -7.47 -6.57
C HIS A 87 16.78 -6.94 -7.20
N THR A 88 16.62 -5.63 -7.35
CA THR A 88 15.43 -5.09 -8.01
C THR A 88 15.33 -5.58 -9.45
N ARG A 89 14.24 -6.26 -9.80
CA ARG A 89 13.92 -6.68 -11.18
C ARG A 89 13.07 -5.64 -11.92
N VAL A 90 12.87 -4.47 -11.30
CA VAL A 90 12.03 -3.40 -11.82
C VAL A 90 12.91 -2.39 -12.55
N LEU A 91 12.60 -2.16 -13.83
CA LEU A 91 13.22 -1.12 -14.64
C LEU A 91 12.39 0.16 -14.55
N ILE A 92 13.06 1.30 -14.41
CA ILE A 92 12.41 2.61 -14.56
C ILE A 92 12.66 3.08 -15.99
N ILE A 93 11.60 3.26 -16.78
CA ILE A 93 11.65 3.84 -18.12
C ILE A 93 11.08 5.27 -18.04
N ARG A 94 11.86 6.26 -18.48
CA ARG A 94 11.46 7.68 -18.55
C ARG A 94 11.67 8.18 -19.98
N GLY A 95 10.83 9.12 -20.40
CA GLY A 95 10.94 9.88 -21.66
C GLY A 95 10.85 11.37 -21.36
#